data_AF-A0AA35ZAI8-F1
#
_entry.id   AF-A0AA35ZAI8-F1
#
_cell.length_a   1.000
_cell.length_b   1.000
_cell.length_c   1.000
_cell.angle_alpha   90.00
_cell.angle_beta   90.00
_cell.angle_gamma   90.00
#
_symmetry.space_group_name_H-M   'P 1'
#
loop_
_entity.id
_entity.type
_entity.pdbx_description
1 polymer ?
#
loop_
_entity_poly.entity_id
_entity_poly.type
_entity_poly.pdbx_seq_one_letter_code
_entity_poly.pdbx_strand_id
1 'polypeptide(L)'
;MLTGSVTSFMKLWPTFVPYEYGFRVILFTYCLIIVSGYRTGNPIRTSIERLYSIAIGAIIAIAVNTLIFPIWAGEQLHKELVKSFNSVADSLEECVNKYLSNDGSDHSEVTNTLMDEFPDEPQYKKCRSTLNSSAKLESLALSAKWEPPHGRFRHLFYPWSEYVKVGAALRYCAYEVMALHGVLHSEIQAPYNLRSIFKTEISEATHKAAELMRCLGKDIYDMKQTIKSTLVRSVHSSSERLQRAIETHAYLLASSYQIPDHNSSIPLPINGLSKSNQLAEFKKEKEEEGEMNSQRILSVSWESTAALSLATFTSLLIEFVARLDHLVEAVHHLSQMAKFQHESL
;
A
#
# COMPACT_ATOMS: atom_id res chain seq x y z
N MET A 1 36.06 -34.74 9.90
CA MET A 1 35.39 -35.01 8.61
C MET A 1 33.88 -35.17 8.75
N LEU A 2 33.37 -36.02 9.66
CA LEU A 2 31.92 -36.20 9.90
C LEU A 2 31.13 -34.91 10.14
N THR A 3 31.64 -34.00 10.97
CA THR A 3 30.99 -32.70 11.27
C THR A 3 30.91 -31.77 10.05
N GLY A 4 31.96 -31.73 9.23
CA GLY A 4 31.97 -30.98 7.97
C GLY A 4 30.96 -31.52 6.96
N SER A 5 30.87 -32.85 6.84
CA SER A 5 29.86 -33.51 6.00
C SER A 5 28.43 -33.24 6.49
N VAL A 6 28.18 -33.30 7.81
CA VAL A 6 26.86 -32.99 8.39
C VAL A 6 26.46 -31.53 8.13
N THR A 7 27.39 -30.57 8.30
CA THR A 7 27.09 -29.16 7.95
C THR A 7 26.83 -28.94 6.47
N SER A 8 27.48 -29.70 5.58
CA SER A 8 27.24 -29.62 4.15
C SER A 8 25.91 -30.26 3.74
N PHE A 9 25.51 -31.32 4.44
CA PHE A 9 24.19 -31.94 4.28
C PHE A 9 23.06 -31.05 4.79
N MET A 10 23.26 -30.35 5.92
CA MET A 10 22.27 -29.41 6.46
C MET A 10 22.01 -28.20 5.55
N LYS A 11 22.98 -27.81 4.72
CA LYS A 11 22.83 -26.73 3.71
C LYS A 11 21.90 -27.09 2.53
N LEU A 12 21.63 -28.37 2.30
CA LEU A 12 20.74 -28.81 1.22
C LEU A 12 19.25 -28.61 1.53
N TRP A 13 18.92 -28.23 2.77
CA TRP A 13 17.54 -28.06 3.23
C TRP A 13 17.15 -26.57 3.28
N PRO A 14 16.12 -26.13 2.52
CA PRO A 14 15.71 -24.73 2.44
C PRO A 14 15.39 -24.08 3.79
N THR A 15 14.95 -24.89 4.77
CA THR A 15 14.60 -24.45 6.12
C THR A 15 15.79 -23.92 6.93
N PHE A 16 17.03 -24.30 6.58
CA PHE A 16 18.24 -23.92 7.33
C PHE A 16 19.01 -22.73 6.76
N VAL A 17 18.55 -22.14 5.65
CA VAL A 17 19.14 -20.95 5.03
C VAL A 17 19.36 -19.78 6.01
N PRO A 18 18.47 -19.49 6.98
CA PRO A 18 18.70 -18.41 7.96
C PRO A 18 19.88 -18.67 8.90
N TYR A 19 20.29 -19.93 9.07
CA TYR A 19 21.28 -20.35 10.07
C TYR A 19 22.68 -20.58 9.49
N GLU A 20 22.88 -20.31 8.20
CA GLU A 20 24.16 -20.55 7.51
C GLU A 20 25.36 -19.87 8.18
N TYR A 21 25.15 -18.68 8.75
CA TYR A 21 26.21 -17.97 9.45
C TYR A 21 26.59 -18.68 10.75
N GLY A 22 25.61 -19.15 11.51
CA GLY A 22 25.83 -19.94 12.73
C GLY A 22 26.58 -21.23 12.45
N PHE A 23 26.22 -21.97 11.39
CA PHE A 23 26.94 -23.17 10.98
C PHE A 23 28.39 -22.88 10.58
N ARG A 24 28.66 -21.76 9.88
CA ARG A 24 30.03 -21.34 9.53
C ARG A 24 30.85 -21.06 10.79
N VAL A 25 30.31 -20.31 11.74
CA VAL A 25 31.00 -19.99 13.00
C VAL A 25 31.29 -21.26 13.81
N ILE A 26 30.32 -22.18 13.94
CA ILE A 26 30.51 -23.45 14.65
C ILE A 26 31.59 -24.31 13.97
N LEU A 27 31.58 -24.40 12.63
CA LEU A 27 32.57 -25.16 11.87
C LEU A 27 33.98 -24.58 12.03
N PHE A 28 34.15 -23.26 11.89
CA PHE A 28 35.44 -22.59 12.10
C PHE A 28 35.97 -22.80 13.51
N THR A 29 35.08 -22.68 14.51
CA THR A 29 35.44 -22.90 15.92
C THR A 29 35.88 -24.34 16.16
N TYR A 30 35.16 -25.32 15.60
CA TYR A 30 35.52 -26.73 15.67
C TYR A 30 36.87 -27.03 15.00
N CYS A 31 37.14 -26.44 13.83
CA CYS A 31 38.41 -26.57 13.13
C CYS A 31 39.58 -26.01 13.96
N LEU A 32 39.42 -24.81 14.54
CA LEU A 32 40.45 -24.20 15.39
C LEU A 32 40.72 -25.02 16.67
N ILE A 33 39.67 -25.59 17.26
CA ILE A 33 39.76 -26.47 18.42
C ILE A 33 40.55 -27.75 18.10
N ILE A 34 40.23 -28.44 17.01
CA ILE A 34 40.93 -29.67 16.61
C ILE A 34 42.41 -29.42 16.29
N VAL A 35 42.70 -28.36 15.52
CA VAL A 35 44.09 -28.00 15.15
C VAL A 35 44.90 -27.66 16.39
N SER A 36 44.32 -26.94 17.36
CA SER A 36 45.01 -26.63 18.61
C SER A 36 45.16 -27.84 19.53
N GLY A 37 44.19 -28.77 19.54
CA GLY A 37 44.28 -30.01 20.30
C GLY A 37 45.39 -30.92 19.79
N TYR A 38 45.57 -31.00 18.46
CA TYR A 38 46.59 -31.83 17.82
C TYR A 38 48.02 -31.46 18.23
N ARG A 39 48.28 -30.18 18.51
CA ARG A 39 49.61 -29.67 18.94
C ARG A 39 49.99 -29.96 20.40
N THR A 40 49.05 -30.37 21.25
CA THR A 40 49.23 -30.38 22.73
C THR A 40 49.25 -31.80 23.33
N GLY A 41 49.25 -32.86 22.52
CA GLY A 41 49.38 -34.26 22.97
C GLY A 41 48.14 -34.88 23.64
N ASN A 42 47.27 -34.08 24.27
CA ASN A 42 45.95 -34.48 24.78
C ASN A 42 44.82 -33.72 24.05
N PRO A 43 44.52 -34.07 22.79
CA PRO A 43 43.66 -33.28 21.92
C PRO A 43 42.21 -33.21 22.40
N ILE A 44 41.66 -34.31 22.90
CA ILE A 44 40.22 -34.44 23.19
C ILE A 44 39.82 -33.62 24.42
N ARG A 45 40.53 -33.81 25.54
CA ARG A 45 40.21 -33.11 26.80
C ARG A 45 40.38 -31.59 26.68
N THR A 46 41.50 -31.16 26.09
CA THR A 46 41.77 -29.73 25.84
C THR A 46 40.72 -29.09 24.93
N SER A 47 40.23 -29.83 23.94
CA SER A 47 39.19 -29.38 23.03
C SER A 47 37.84 -29.20 23.73
N ILE A 48 37.50 -30.14 24.61
CA ILE A 48 36.25 -30.11 25.40
C ILE A 48 36.25 -28.95 26.38
N GLU A 49 37.34 -28.72 27.11
CA GLU A 49 37.46 -27.60 28.07
C GLU A 49 37.27 -26.24 27.38
N ARG A 50 37.86 -26.05 26.19
CA ARG A 50 37.67 -24.84 25.38
C ARG A 50 36.25 -24.68 24.86
N LEU A 51 35.63 -25.78 24.43
CA LEU A 51 34.24 -25.76 23.98
C LEU A 51 33.30 -25.36 25.12
N TYR A 52 33.52 -25.88 26.35
CA TYR A 52 32.74 -25.49 27.52
C TYR A 52 32.91 -24.00 27.85
N SER A 53 34.14 -23.48 27.81
CA SER A 53 34.38 -22.05 28.05
C SER A 53 33.67 -21.16 27.03
N ILE A 54 33.70 -21.53 25.74
CA ILE A 54 32.97 -20.82 24.68
C ILE A 54 31.46 -20.92 24.89
N ALA A 55 30.94 -22.10 25.22
CA ALA A 55 29.52 -22.32 25.47
C ALA A 55 29.02 -21.52 26.68
N ILE A 56 29.76 -21.53 27.79
CA ILE A 56 29.45 -20.74 28.99
C ILE A 56 29.49 -19.25 28.66
N GLY A 57 30.52 -18.78 27.94
CA GLY A 57 30.61 -17.40 27.49
C GLY A 57 29.43 -16.99 26.61
N ALA A 58 29.01 -17.85 25.68
CA ALA A 58 27.84 -17.62 24.83
C ALA A 58 26.54 -17.58 25.64
N ILE A 59 26.35 -18.51 26.59
CA ILE A 59 25.17 -18.55 27.47
C ILE A 59 25.12 -17.29 28.34
N ILE A 60 26.24 -16.88 28.94
CA ILE A 60 26.31 -15.65 29.75
C ILE A 60 26.02 -14.43 28.88
N ALA A 61 26.60 -14.34 27.68
CA ALA A 61 26.32 -13.23 26.76
C ALA A 61 24.84 -13.16 26.35
N ILE A 62 24.22 -14.30 26.05
CA ILE A 62 22.78 -14.38 25.75
C ILE A 62 21.96 -13.98 26.98
N ALA A 63 22.28 -14.50 28.17
CA ALA A 63 21.58 -14.18 29.40
C ALA A 63 21.67 -12.68 29.73
N VAL A 64 22.87 -12.09 29.65
CA VAL A 64 23.11 -10.67 29.88
C VAL A 64 22.33 -9.81 28.88
N ASN A 65 22.41 -10.12 27.58
CA ASN A 65 21.68 -9.39 26.53
C ASN A 65 20.15 -9.53 26.66
N THR A 66 19.66 -10.65 27.19
CA THR A 66 18.22 -10.88 27.38
C THR A 66 17.68 -10.27 28.67
N LEU A 67 18.49 -10.19 29.74
CA LEU A 67 18.03 -9.77 31.07
C LEU A 67 18.23 -8.28 31.38
N ILE A 68 19.24 -7.62 30.80
CA ILE A 68 19.56 -6.22 31.13
C ILE A 68 18.76 -5.23 30.27
N PHE A 69 18.69 -5.45 28.95
CA PHE A 69 17.91 -4.61 28.01
C PHE A 69 17.32 -5.44 26.87
N PRO A 70 16.25 -6.22 27.11
CA PRO A 70 15.64 -7.01 26.05
C PRO A 70 15.02 -6.11 24.98
N ILE A 71 15.42 -6.33 23.73
CA ILE A 71 14.76 -5.78 22.56
C ILE A 71 13.73 -6.80 22.10
N TRP A 72 12.44 -6.49 22.32
CA TRP A 72 11.33 -7.37 21.95
C TRP A 72 10.90 -7.13 20.50
N ALA A 73 10.97 -8.17 19.68
CA ALA A 73 10.46 -8.18 18.31
C ALA A 73 8.93 -8.05 18.28
N GLY A 74 8.21 -8.61 19.27
CA GLY A 74 6.76 -8.48 19.37
C GLY A 74 6.29 -7.02 19.54
N GLU A 75 6.99 -6.25 20.36
CA GLU A 75 6.74 -4.81 20.55
C GLU A 75 7.07 -4.01 19.28
N GLN A 76 8.14 -4.37 18.56
CA GLN A 76 8.47 -3.75 17.27
C GLN A 76 7.40 -4.05 16.21
N LEU A 77 6.96 -5.31 16.12
CA LEU A 77 5.89 -5.73 15.21
C LEU A 77 4.62 -4.91 15.45
N HIS A 78 4.24 -4.77 16.71
CA HIS A 78 3.08 -4.00 17.12
C HIS A 78 3.20 -2.53 16.71
N LYS A 79 4.33 -1.87 17.03
CA LYS A 79 4.57 -0.47 16.67
C LYS A 79 4.60 -0.23 15.16
N GLU A 80 5.25 -1.12 14.41
CA GLU A 80 5.33 -1.04 12.95
C GLU A 80 3.95 -1.21 12.30
N LEU A 81 3.13 -2.14 12.80
CA LEU A 81 1.76 -2.30 12.33
C LEU A 81 0.93 -1.04 12.58
N VAL A 82 0.92 -0.51 13.80
CA VAL A 82 0.17 0.72 14.15
C VAL A 82 0.65 1.92 13.32
N LYS A 83 1.96 2.07 13.14
CA LYS A 83 2.54 3.14 12.30
C LYS A 83 2.06 3.03 10.85
N SER A 84 1.92 1.80 10.34
CA SER A 84 1.44 1.54 8.99
C SER A 84 0.00 2.01 8.78
N PHE A 85 -0.90 1.83 9.75
CA PHE A 85 -2.28 2.35 9.66
C PHE A 85 -2.31 3.86 9.49
N ASN A 86 -1.55 4.59 10.32
CA ASN A 86 -1.47 6.04 10.24
C ASN A 86 -0.84 6.49 8.93
N SER A 87 0.22 5.81 8.47
CA SER A 87 0.86 6.11 7.20
C SER A 87 -0.10 6.00 6.02
N VAL A 88 -0.93 4.96 5.95
CA VAL A 88 -1.87 4.77 4.85
C VAL A 88 -3.00 5.79 4.92
N ALA A 89 -3.52 6.08 6.12
CA ALA A 89 -4.54 7.10 6.34
C ALA A 89 -4.06 8.51 5.92
N ASP A 90 -2.87 8.92 6.36
CA ASP A 90 -2.28 10.20 6.01
C ASP A 90 -2.02 10.31 4.49
N SER A 91 -1.59 9.21 3.86
CA SER A 91 -1.33 9.17 2.42
C SER A 91 -2.61 9.24 1.60
N LEU A 92 -3.69 8.62 2.07
CA LEU A 92 -5.01 8.72 1.43
C LEU A 92 -5.52 10.17 1.47
N GLU A 93 -5.53 10.80 2.65
CA GLU A 93 -5.99 12.18 2.81
C GLU A 93 -5.14 13.14 1.97
N GLU A 94 -3.82 12.98 1.97
CA GLU A 94 -2.94 13.82 1.17
C GLU A 94 -3.15 13.64 -0.33
N CYS A 95 -3.25 12.39 -0.81
CA CYS A 95 -3.48 12.09 -2.21
C CYS A 95 -4.78 12.76 -2.71
N VAL A 96 -5.85 12.65 -1.93
CA VAL A 96 -7.15 13.25 -2.26
C VAL A 96 -7.11 14.77 -2.16
N ASN A 97 -6.45 15.32 -1.14
CA ASN A 97 -6.31 16.76 -1.00
C ASN A 97 -5.53 17.37 -2.19
N LYS A 98 -4.45 16.73 -2.64
CA LYS A 98 -3.72 17.15 -3.85
C LYS A 98 -4.59 17.00 -5.09
N TYR A 99 -5.29 15.87 -5.22
CA TYR A 99 -6.20 15.64 -6.34
C TYR A 99 -7.31 16.69 -6.40
N LEU A 100 -7.83 17.19 -5.28
CA LEU A 100 -8.89 18.20 -5.26
C LEU A 100 -8.37 19.65 -5.30
N SER A 101 -7.09 19.88 -5.04
CA SER A 101 -6.49 21.24 -4.97
C SER A 101 -5.68 21.62 -6.19
N ASN A 102 -5.24 20.67 -7.01
CA ASN A 102 -4.44 20.94 -8.20
C ASN A 102 -5.28 21.68 -9.27
N ASP A 103 -5.16 22.99 -9.38
CA ASP A 103 -5.85 23.81 -10.38
C ASP A 103 -5.12 23.85 -11.75
N GLY A 104 -4.02 23.11 -11.87
CA GLY A 104 -3.17 23.10 -13.07
C GLY A 104 -2.16 24.24 -13.12
N SER A 105 -2.03 25.06 -12.07
CA SER A 105 -1.02 26.13 -11.99
C SER A 105 0.36 25.62 -11.55
N ASP A 106 0.42 24.47 -10.89
CA ASP A 106 1.66 23.77 -10.59
C ASP A 106 1.99 22.82 -11.74
N HIS A 107 2.75 23.32 -12.72
CA HIS A 107 3.56 22.46 -13.57
C HIS A 107 4.63 21.77 -12.71
N SER A 108 4.24 20.80 -11.89
CA SER A 108 5.17 19.77 -11.47
C SER A 108 5.59 19.08 -12.75
N GLU A 109 6.84 19.27 -13.15
CA GLU A 109 7.46 18.62 -14.29
C GLU A 109 7.09 17.13 -14.25
N VAL A 110 6.16 16.72 -15.12
CA VAL A 110 5.86 15.31 -15.37
C VAL A 110 7.10 14.79 -16.11
N THR A 111 8.12 14.42 -15.35
CA THR A 111 9.29 13.78 -15.90
C THR A 111 8.88 12.38 -16.33
N ASN A 112 8.87 12.19 -17.65
CA ASN A 112 8.79 10.91 -18.36
C ASN A 112 9.88 9.94 -17.89
N THR A 113 9.75 9.37 -16.69
CA THR A 113 10.73 8.47 -16.13
C THR A 113 10.00 7.33 -15.41
N LEU A 114 9.73 6.29 -16.19
CA LEU A 114 9.51 4.90 -15.78
C LEU A 114 9.30 4.69 -14.28
N MET A 115 8.05 4.73 -13.79
CA MET A 115 7.48 4.15 -12.55
C MET A 115 8.25 4.12 -11.21
N ASP A 116 9.53 4.47 -11.11
CA ASP A 116 10.40 4.17 -9.97
C ASP A 116 10.87 5.41 -9.21
N GLU A 117 10.74 6.61 -9.79
CA GLU A 117 11.13 7.86 -9.13
C GLU A 117 10.10 8.98 -9.39
N PHE A 118 8.94 8.84 -8.75
CA PHE A 118 8.00 9.94 -8.53
C PHE A 118 8.63 10.98 -7.57
N PRO A 119 8.25 12.27 -7.65
CA PRO A 119 8.81 13.34 -6.80
C PRO A 119 8.76 13.01 -5.31
N ASP A 120 9.65 13.64 -4.53
CA ASP A 120 9.90 13.45 -3.10
C ASP A 120 8.68 13.74 -2.19
N GLU A 121 7.59 12.99 -2.34
CA GLU A 121 6.41 13.08 -1.50
C GLU A 121 6.59 12.20 -0.25
N PRO A 122 6.76 12.80 0.96
CA PRO A 122 7.10 12.04 2.15
C PRO A 122 6.03 11.01 2.55
N GLN A 123 4.76 11.29 2.27
CA GLN A 123 3.62 10.46 2.62
C GLN A 123 3.51 9.27 1.68
N TYR A 124 3.66 9.49 0.36
CA TYR A 124 3.80 8.43 -0.62
C TYR A 124 4.93 7.44 -0.26
N LYS A 125 6.13 7.95 0.09
CA LYS A 125 7.26 7.11 0.51
C LYS A 125 6.93 6.28 1.75
N LYS A 126 6.22 6.84 2.73
CA LYS A 126 5.78 6.11 3.93
C LYS A 126 4.74 5.03 3.58
N CYS A 127 3.79 5.31 2.70
CA CYS A 127 2.83 4.30 2.19
C CYS A 127 3.53 3.16 1.43
N ARG A 128 4.46 3.49 0.53
CA ARG A 128 5.27 2.50 -0.21
C ARG A 128 6.11 1.64 0.73
N SER A 129 6.68 2.24 1.78
CA SER A 129 7.38 1.49 2.84
C SER A 129 6.44 0.52 3.56
N THR A 130 5.17 0.89 3.77
CA THR A 130 4.16 0.01 4.38
C THR A 130 3.87 -1.19 3.47
N LEU A 131 3.74 -0.98 2.15
CA LEU A 131 3.55 -2.05 1.17
C LEU A 131 4.69 -3.07 1.18
N ASN A 132 5.93 -2.59 1.27
CA ASN A 132 7.13 -3.43 1.26
C ASN A 132 7.45 -4.06 2.63
N SER A 133 6.65 -3.78 3.67
CA SER A 133 6.93 -4.24 5.04
C SER A 133 6.60 -5.72 5.30
N SER A 134 6.02 -6.46 4.33
CA SER A 134 5.55 -7.83 4.54
C SER A 134 6.61 -8.77 5.12
N ALA A 135 7.80 -8.82 4.51
CA ALA A 135 8.90 -9.66 4.99
C ALA A 135 9.40 -9.23 6.38
N LYS A 136 9.37 -7.92 6.66
CA LYS A 136 9.73 -7.37 7.98
C LYS A 136 8.73 -7.81 9.05
N LEU A 137 7.43 -7.71 8.79
CA LEU A 137 6.37 -8.14 9.72
C LEU A 137 6.44 -9.65 9.98
N GLU A 138 6.64 -10.46 8.94
CA GLU A 138 6.81 -11.91 9.07
C GLU A 138 8.05 -12.28 9.89
N SER A 139 9.20 -11.65 9.60
CA SER A 139 10.43 -11.86 10.36
C SER A 139 10.24 -11.51 11.83
N LEU A 140 9.61 -10.37 12.14
CA LEU A 140 9.34 -9.97 13.52
C LEU A 140 8.37 -10.93 14.22
N ALA A 141 7.33 -11.41 13.54
CA ALA A 141 6.39 -12.37 14.10
C ALA A 141 7.02 -13.73 14.40
N LEU A 142 7.92 -14.21 13.52
CA LEU A 142 8.69 -15.44 13.74
C LEU A 142 9.63 -15.32 14.95
N SER A 143 10.30 -14.18 15.10
CA SER A 143 11.12 -13.89 16.28
C SER A 143 10.28 -13.79 17.55
N ALA A 144 9.14 -13.08 17.49
CA ALA A 144 8.26 -12.85 18.63
C ALA A 144 7.63 -14.13 19.20
N LYS A 145 7.50 -15.18 18.38
CA LYS A 145 6.98 -16.49 18.82
C LYS A 145 7.81 -17.13 19.94
N TRP A 146 9.09 -16.78 20.06
CA TRP A 146 10.00 -17.33 21.07
C TRP A 146 10.11 -16.46 22.33
N GLU A 147 9.36 -15.36 22.40
CA GLU A 147 9.42 -14.44 23.53
C GLU A 147 8.63 -14.98 24.72
N PRO A 148 9.18 -14.92 25.95
CA PRO A 148 8.39 -15.14 27.15
C PRO A 148 7.30 -14.05 27.28
N PRO A 149 6.23 -14.30 28.05
CA PRO A 149 5.23 -13.28 28.37
C PRO A 149 5.88 -12.05 29.00
N HIS A 150 5.60 -10.87 28.45
CA HIS A 150 6.24 -9.63 28.88
C HIS A 150 5.32 -8.42 28.67
N GLY A 151 5.55 -7.34 29.42
CA GLY A 151 4.85 -6.05 29.25
C GLY A 151 3.32 -6.17 29.16
N ARG A 152 2.78 -5.78 28.01
CA ARG A 152 1.34 -5.84 27.67
C ARG A 152 0.96 -7.18 27.00
N PHE A 153 1.94 -7.96 26.55
CA PHE A 153 1.80 -9.25 25.89
C PHE A 153 1.91 -10.40 26.92
N ARG A 154 0.96 -10.47 27.86
CA ARG A 154 1.07 -11.32 29.07
C ARG A 154 0.70 -12.79 28.90
N HIS A 155 0.69 -13.32 27.68
CA HIS A 155 0.28 -14.70 27.43
C HIS A 155 1.33 -15.51 26.67
N LEU A 156 1.49 -16.78 27.07
CA LEU A 156 2.52 -17.71 26.57
C LEU A 156 2.43 -18.02 25.07
N PHE A 157 1.24 -17.92 24.49
CA PHE A 157 0.99 -18.17 23.07
C PHE A 157 0.31 -16.96 22.45
N TYR A 158 1.06 -15.86 22.33
CA TYR A 158 0.56 -14.63 21.75
C TYR A 158 0.31 -14.77 20.24
N PRO A 159 -0.83 -14.27 19.70
CA PRO A 159 -1.23 -14.50 18.31
C PRO A 159 -0.49 -13.60 17.31
N TRP A 160 0.83 -13.70 17.26
CA TRP A 160 1.67 -12.89 16.37
C TRP A 160 1.36 -13.09 14.88
N SER A 161 0.85 -14.26 14.48
CA SER A 161 0.38 -14.51 13.12
C SER A 161 -0.79 -13.61 12.72
N GLU A 162 -1.64 -13.23 13.67
CA GLU A 162 -2.79 -12.37 13.40
C GLU A 162 -2.36 -10.93 13.10
N TYR A 163 -1.26 -10.46 13.70
CA TYR A 163 -0.66 -9.17 13.33
C TYR A 163 -0.20 -9.16 11.86
N VAL A 164 0.39 -10.25 11.38
CA VAL A 164 0.80 -10.39 9.98
C VAL A 164 -0.42 -10.40 9.04
N LYS A 165 -1.51 -11.08 9.42
CA LYS A 165 -2.75 -11.09 8.65
C LYS A 165 -3.40 -9.71 8.57
N VAL A 166 -3.43 -8.96 9.68
CA VAL A 166 -3.89 -7.55 9.67
C VAL A 166 -3.00 -6.70 8.77
N GLY A 167 -1.68 -6.88 8.84
CA GLY A 167 -0.74 -6.23 7.91
C GLY A 167 -1.02 -6.57 6.44
N ALA A 168 -1.37 -7.82 6.14
CA ALA A 168 -1.77 -8.24 4.79
C ALA A 168 -3.07 -7.57 4.33
N ALA A 169 -4.10 -7.51 5.20
CA ALA A 169 -5.34 -6.79 4.91
C ALA A 169 -5.10 -5.29 4.67
N LEU A 170 -4.25 -4.67 5.49
CA LEU A 170 -3.88 -3.26 5.36
C LEU A 170 -3.15 -2.97 4.04
N ARG A 171 -2.31 -3.89 3.55
CA ARG A 171 -1.64 -3.73 2.26
C ARG A 171 -2.62 -3.65 1.09
N TYR A 172 -3.76 -4.34 1.15
CA TYR A 172 -4.81 -4.18 0.12
C TYR A 172 -5.40 -2.78 0.11
N CYS A 173 -5.53 -2.12 1.26
CA CYS A 173 -5.93 -0.71 1.31
C CYS A 173 -4.82 0.19 0.75
N ALA A 174 -3.56 -0.09 1.07
CA ALA A 174 -2.43 0.67 0.56
C ALA A 174 -2.26 0.56 -0.97
N TYR A 175 -2.57 -0.59 -1.60
CA TYR A 175 -2.56 -0.70 -3.06
C TYR A 175 -3.55 0.26 -3.74
N GLU A 176 -4.74 0.44 -3.16
CA GLU A 176 -5.72 1.41 -3.66
C GLU A 176 -5.22 2.85 -3.53
N VAL A 177 -4.55 3.20 -2.43
CA VAL A 177 -3.91 4.52 -2.29
C VAL A 177 -2.84 4.74 -3.35
N MET A 178 -2.06 3.71 -3.71
CA MET A 178 -1.08 3.81 -4.80
C MET A 178 -1.76 3.96 -6.17
N ALA A 179 -2.89 3.29 -6.39
CA ALA A 179 -3.67 3.44 -7.61
C ALA A 179 -4.25 4.86 -7.72
N LEU A 180 -4.81 5.41 -6.63
CA LEU A 180 -5.27 6.81 -6.55
C LEU A 180 -4.11 7.79 -6.83
N HIS A 181 -2.93 7.51 -6.29
CA HIS A 181 -1.72 8.31 -6.53
C HIS A 181 -1.27 8.26 -7.99
N GLY A 182 -1.44 7.10 -8.66
CA GLY A 182 -1.24 6.95 -10.10
C GLY A 182 -2.20 7.80 -10.93
N VAL A 183 -3.49 7.90 -10.53
CA VAL A 183 -4.45 8.79 -11.19
C VAL A 183 -4.12 10.26 -10.94
N LEU A 184 -3.67 10.61 -9.72
CA LEU A 184 -3.22 11.95 -9.37
C LEU A 184 -2.07 12.44 -10.28
N HIS A 185 -1.13 11.56 -10.63
CA HIS A 185 0.04 11.89 -11.46
C HIS A 185 -0.14 11.51 -12.94
N SER A 186 -1.35 11.12 -13.35
CA SER A 186 -1.62 10.77 -14.75
C SER A 186 -1.61 12.01 -15.64
N GLU A 187 -1.10 11.87 -16.86
CA GLU A 187 -1.11 12.95 -17.88
C GLU A 187 -2.54 13.39 -18.22
N ILE A 188 -3.50 12.46 -18.10
CA ILE A 188 -4.91 12.70 -18.42
C ILE A 188 -5.71 12.75 -17.11
N GLN A 189 -5.56 13.88 -16.40
CA GLN A 189 -6.31 14.18 -15.19
C GLN A 189 -7.62 14.91 -15.52
N ALA A 190 -8.68 14.62 -14.75
CA ALA A 190 -9.93 15.38 -14.82
C ALA A 190 -9.69 16.89 -14.57
N PRO A 191 -10.34 17.81 -15.30
CA PRO A 191 -10.16 19.23 -15.09
C PRO A 191 -10.72 19.66 -13.73
N TYR A 192 -10.17 20.74 -13.17
CA TYR A 192 -10.48 21.17 -11.80
C TYR A 192 -11.97 21.47 -11.59
N ASN A 193 -12.62 22.11 -12.56
CA ASN A 193 -14.05 22.40 -12.52
C ASN A 193 -14.88 21.13 -12.30
N LEU A 194 -14.55 20.04 -13.00
CA LEU A 194 -15.25 18.76 -12.85
C LEU A 194 -14.97 18.12 -11.49
N ARG A 195 -13.71 18.14 -11.03
CA ARG A 195 -13.33 17.65 -9.68
C ARG A 195 -14.02 18.42 -8.56
N SER A 196 -14.20 19.74 -8.73
CA SER A 196 -14.79 20.62 -7.72
C SER A 196 -16.25 20.30 -7.43
N ILE A 197 -16.99 19.76 -8.41
CA ILE A 197 -18.40 19.35 -8.26
C ILE A 197 -18.54 18.27 -7.20
N PHE A 198 -17.61 17.31 -7.16
CA PHE A 198 -17.63 16.16 -6.25
C PHE A 198 -16.71 16.33 -5.04
N LYS A 199 -16.15 17.53 -4.86
CA LYS A 199 -15.13 17.80 -3.84
C LYS A 199 -15.61 17.43 -2.43
N THR A 200 -16.85 17.77 -2.12
CA THR A 200 -17.44 17.54 -0.80
C THR A 200 -17.57 16.05 -0.52
N GLU A 201 -18.12 15.29 -1.46
CA GLU A 201 -18.38 13.86 -1.34
C GLU A 201 -17.09 13.05 -1.31
N ILE A 202 -16.14 13.37 -2.20
CA ILE A 202 -14.81 12.74 -2.24
C ILE A 202 -14.05 13.01 -0.92
N SER A 203 -14.04 14.26 -0.46
CA SER A 203 -13.34 14.65 0.77
C SER A 203 -13.97 14.00 2.00
N GLU A 204 -15.30 13.95 2.08
CA GLU A 204 -15.98 13.35 3.22
C GLU A 204 -15.79 11.83 3.29
N ALA A 205 -15.93 11.12 2.17
CA ALA A 205 -15.67 9.69 2.09
C ALA A 205 -14.23 9.37 2.51
N THR A 206 -13.27 10.16 2.03
CA THR A 206 -11.86 10.05 2.38
C THR A 206 -11.59 10.27 3.86
N HIS A 207 -12.13 11.36 4.43
CA HIS A 207 -11.90 11.71 5.82
C HIS A 207 -12.45 10.63 6.76
N LYS A 208 -13.67 10.15 6.51
CA LYS A 208 -14.29 9.08 7.31
C LYS A 208 -13.54 7.75 7.18
N ALA A 209 -13.04 7.44 5.98
CA ALA A 209 -12.24 6.26 5.73
C ALA A 209 -10.89 6.33 6.49
N ALA A 210 -10.20 7.47 6.43
CA ALA A 210 -8.95 7.71 7.15
C ALA A 210 -9.16 7.72 8.67
N GLU A 211 -10.26 8.30 9.16
CA GLU A 211 -10.67 8.28 10.56
C GLU A 211 -10.87 6.84 11.04
N LEU A 212 -11.59 6.00 10.28
CA LEU A 212 -11.74 4.58 10.61
C LEU A 212 -10.41 3.86 10.70
N MET A 213 -9.49 4.07 9.75
CA MET A 213 -8.15 3.49 9.81
C MET A 213 -7.36 3.91 11.05
N ARG A 214 -7.38 5.20 11.39
CA ARG A 214 -6.70 5.71 12.59
C ARG A 214 -7.31 5.12 13.86
N CYS A 215 -8.64 5.01 13.93
CA CYS A 215 -9.33 4.33 15.03
C CYS A 215 -8.95 2.84 15.13
N LEU A 216 -8.88 2.12 14.02
CA LEU A 216 -8.40 0.74 13.99
C LEU A 216 -6.96 0.63 14.50
N GLY A 217 -6.06 1.49 14.03
CA GLY A 217 -4.68 1.55 14.49
C GLY A 217 -4.54 1.89 15.98
N LYS A 218 -5.39 2.81 16.48
CA LYS A 218 -5.44 3.18 17.89
C LYS A 218 -5.91 2.04 18.79
N ASP A 219 -6.93 1.30 18.37
CA ASP A 219 -7.40 0.11 19.09
C ASP A 219 -6.30 -0.95 19.22
N ILE A 220 -5.53 -1.18 18.15
CA ILE A 220 -4.36 -2.06 18.20
C ILE A 220 -3.35 -1.50 19.20
N TYR A 221 -2.97 -0.23 19.08
CA TYR A 221 -2.01 0.44 19.96
C TYR A 221 -2.40 0.37 21.45
N ASP A 222 -3.66 0.59 21.75
CA ASP A 222 -4.21 0.56 23.10
C ASP A 222 -4.54 -0.87 23.57
N MET A 223 -4.49 -1.87 22.68
CA MET A 223 -4.97 -3.23 22.91
C MET A 223 -6.39 -3.24 23.48
N LYS A 224 -7.22 -2.35 22.94
CA LYS A 224 -8.61 -2.14 23.31
C LYS A 224 -9.51 -2.40 22.12
N GLN A 225 -10.72 -2.84 22.42
CA GLN A 225 -11.77 -3.01 21.43
C GLN A 225 -12.82 -1.92 21.64
N THR A 226 -12.87 -0.96 20.72
CA THR A 226 -13.94 0.03 20.64
C THR A 226 -15.07 -0.47 19.72
N ILE A 227 -16.31 -0.07 20.00
CA ILE A 227 -17.47 -0.42 19.17
C ILE A 227 -17.44 0.46 17.91
N LYS A 228 -17.04 -0.12 16.78
CA LYS A 228 -16.82 0.60 15.50
C LYS A 228 -18.04 0.61 14.57
N SER A 229 -19.16 0.03 14.98
CA SER A 229 -20.34 -0.11 14.11
C SER A 229 -20.91 1.22 13.64
N THR A 230 -20.75 2.29 14.44
CA THR A 230 -21.15 3.66 14.07
C THR A 230 -20.24 4.24 13.00
N LEU A 231 -18.91 4.09 13.17
CA LEU A 231 -17.92 4.63 12.24
C LEU A 231 -17.93 3.87 10.90
N VAL A 232 -17.97 2.53 10.92
CA VAL A 232 -18.13 1.70 9.72
C VAL A 232 -19.37 2.10 8.93
N ARG A 233 -20.52 2.24 9.61
CA ARG A 233 -21.76 2.72 8.97
C ARG A 233 -21.61 4.14 8.39
N SER A 234 -20.89 5.02 9.10
CA SER A 234 -20.61 6.38 8.64
C SER A 234 -19.79 6.39 7.35
N VAL A 235 -18.74 5.55 7.25
CA VAL A 235 -17.91 5.43 6.04
C VAL A 235 -18.73 4.88 4.87
N HIS A 236 -19.50 3.81 5.07
CA HIS A 236 -20.39 3.26 4.05
C HIS A 236 -21.41 4.29 3.56
N SER A 237 -22.03 5.02 4.48
CA SER A 237 -22.99 6.08 4.15
C SER A 237 -22.37 7.23 3.34
N SER A 238 -21.10 7.60 3.60
CA SER A 238 -20.40 8.56 2.74
C SER A 238 -20.04 7.99 1.36
N SER A 239 -19.64 6.72 1.29
CA SER A 239 -19.36 6.05 0.02
C SER A 239 -20.61 5.96 -0.86
N GLU A 240 -21.75 5.59 -0.30
CA GLU A 240 -23.03 5.59 -1.03
C GLU A 240 -23.45 6.99 -1.49
N ARG A 241 -23.16 8.04 -0.71
CA ARG A 241 -23.43 9.42 -1.14
C ARG A 241 -22.54 9.83 -2.30
N LEU A 242 -21.26 9.46 -2.27
CA LEU A 242 -20.36 9.66 -3.40
C LEU A 242 -20.85 8.92 -4.64
N GLN A 243 -21.22 7.65 -4.50
CA GLN A 243 -21.81 6.84 -5.58
C GLN A 243 -23.06 7.52 -6.17
N ARG A 244 -24.00 7.95 -5.32
CA ARG A 244 -25.23 8.65 -5.76
C ARG A 244 -24.95 9.99 -6.43
N ALA A 245 -23.94 10.74 -5.95
CA ALA A 245 -23.53 11.99 -6.60
C ALA A 245 -23.02 11.73 -8.02
N ILE A 246 -22.18 10.71 -8.20
CA ILE A 246 -21.65 10.29 -9.51
C ILE A 246 -22.79 9.88 -10.44
N GLU A 247 -23.74 9.07 -9.95
CA GLU A 247 -24.91 8.66 -10.73
C GLU A 247 -25.82 9.83 -11.10
N THR A 248 -26.06 10.76 -10.17
CA THR A 248 -26.88 11.96 -10.41
C THR A 248 -26.25 12.84 -11.48
N HIS A 249 -24.92 12.97 -11.46
CA HIS A 249 -24.15 13.74 -12.42
C HIS A 249 -23.61 12.88 -13.58
N ALA A 250 -24.13 11.66 -13.77
CA ALA A 250 -23.71 10.77 -14.85
C ALA A 250 -23.95 11.39 -16.23
N TYR A 251 -24.94 12.28 -16.37
CA TYR A 251 -25.15 13.04 -17.60
C TYR A 251 -24.02 14.04 -17.89
N LEU A 252 -23.30 14.56 -16.88
CA LEU A 252 -22.10 15.37 -17.09
C LEU A 252 -20.91 14.51 -17.53
N LEU A 253 -20.87 13.25 -17.09
CA LEU A 253 -19.88 12.25 -17.51
C LEU A 253 -20.21 11.63 -18.88
N ALA A 254 -21.48 11.63 -19.29
CA ALA A 254 -21.96 11.05 -20.55
C ALA A 254 -22.22 12.09 -21.65
N SER A 255 -22.42 13.38 -21.31
CA SER A 255 -22.57 14.46 -22.30
C SER A 255 -21.28 14.74 -23.07
N SER A 256 -20.13 14.23 -22.60
CA SER A 256 -18.87 14.20 -23.35
C SER A 256 -18.86 13.16 -24.48
N TYR A 257 -19.91 12.36 -24.63
CA TYR A 257 -19.97 11.20 -25.55
C TYR A 257 -20.88 11.39 -26.78
N GLN A 258 -21.56 12.54 -26.92
CA GLN A 258 -22.46 12.75 -28.06
C GLN A 258 -21.72 13.20 -29.32
N ILE A 259 -21.41 12.24 -30.19
CA ILE A 259 -21.22 12.48 -31.63
C ILE A 259 -22.60 12.83 -32.22
N PRO A 260 -22.80 13.97 -32.89
CA PRO A 260 -24.04 14.22 -33.61
C PRO A 260 -24.05 13.33 -34.86
N ASP A 261 -24.90 12.31 -34.88
CA ASP A 261 -25.23 11.57 -36.08
C ASP A 261 -25.97 12.48 -37.07
N HIS A 262 -25.27 13.06 -38.03
CA HIS A 262 -25.90 13.65 -39.21
C HIS A 262 -26.03 12.60 -40.33
N ASN A 263 -27.02 11.72 -40.19
CA ASN A 263 -27.62 11.03 -41.33
C ASN A 263 -29.08 11.47 -41.47
N SER A 264 -29.27 12.67 -42.00
CA SER A 264 -30.56 13.13 -42.52
C SER A 264 -30.40 13.51 -43.98
N SER A 265 -30.72 12.53 -44.85
CA SER A 265 -31.42 12.69 -46.14
C SER A 265 -31.15 13.98 -46.92
N ILE A 266 -30.23 13.91 -47.89
CA ILE A 266 -30.14 14.87 -49.00
C ILE A 266 -31.01 14.34 -50.15
N PRO A 267 -32.06 15.05 -50.60
CA PRO A 267 -32.59 14.85 -51.94
C PRO A 267 -31.69 15.60 -52.93
N LEU A 268 -31.11 14.88 -53.88
CA LEU A 268 -30.49 15.49 -55.05
C LEU A 268 -31.50 16.34 -55.83
N PRO A 269 -31.04 17.45 -56.43
CA PRO A 269 -31.38 17.72 -57.81
C PRO A 269 -30.12 17.82 -58.68
N ILE A 270 -30.18 17.11 -59.80
CA ILE A 270 -29.23 17.21 -60.91
C ILE A 270 -29.62 18.42 -61.77
N ASN A 271 -28.69 19.35 -62.02
CA ASN A 271 -28.32 19.84 -63.37
C ASN A 271 -27.44 21.12 -63.32
N GLY A 272 -26.39 21.14 -64.16
CA GLY A 272 -26.10 22.32 -65.00
C GLY A 272 -24.92 23.24 -64.65
N LEU A 273 -23.70 22.78 -64.95
CA LEU A 273 -22.55 23.49 -65.57
C LEU A 273 -22.36 25.03 -65.47
N SER A 274 -21.11 25.39 -65.08
CA SER A 274 -20.31 26.60 -65.41
C SER A 274 -20.48 27.90 -64.60
N LYS A 275 -19.51 28.19 -63.72
CA LYS A 275 -18.44 29.19 -63.96
C LYS A 275 -17.42 29.24 -62.83
N SER A 276 -16.16 29.27 -63.25
CA SER A 276 -14.94 29.54 -62.48
C SER A 276 -15.01 30.89 -61.73
N ASN A 277 -14.70 30.85 -60.43
CA ASN A 277 -14.07 31.90 -59.58
C ASN A 277 -14.51 31.87 -58.10
N GLN A 278 -14.87 30.71 -57.53
CA GLN A 278 -15.06 30.56 -56.08
C GLN A 278 -14.20 29.46 -55.44
N LEU A 279 -13.16 28.96 -56.13
CA LEU A 279 -12.33 27.87 -55.59
C LEU A 279 -11.37 28.33 -54.46
N ALA A 280 -11.18 29.64 -54.25
CA ALA A 280 -10.31 30.17 -53.20
C ALA A 280 -11.04 30.46 -51.88
N GLU A 281 -12.31 30.86 -51.91
CA GLU A 281 -13.16 31.02 -50.70
C GLU A 281 -13.66 29.66 -50.19
N PHE A 282 -14.07 28.77 -51.09
CA PHE A 282 -14.57 27.43 -50.73
C PHE A 282 -13.50 26.47 -50.19
N LYS A 283 -12.21 26.78 -50.40
CA LYS A 283 -11.08 26.01 -49.84
C LYS A 283 -10.73 26.46 -48.43
N LYS A 284 -10.93 27.75 -48.15
CA LYS A 284 -10.69 28.34 -46.83
C LYS A 284 -11.78 27.93 -45.83
N GLU A 285 -13.04 27.91 -46.28
CA GLU A 285 -14.15 27.40 -45.46
C GLU A 285 -14.04 25.88 -45.19
N LYS A 286 -13.52 25.08 -46.12
CA LYS A 286 -13.31 23.63 -45.93
C LYS A 286 -12.11 23.28 -45.04
N GLU A 287 -11.05 24.09 -45.08
CA GLU A 287 -9.90 23.94 -44.18
C GLU A 287 -10.27 24.40 -42.76
N GLU A 288 -11.01 25.52 -42.62
CA GLU A 288 -11.53 25.99 -41.33
C GLU A 288 -12.63 25.05 -40.75
N GLU A 289 -13.51 24.46 -41.56
CA GLU A 289 -14.46 23.42 -41.10
C GLU A 289 -13.76 22.10 -40.72
N GLY A 290 -12.69 21.72 -41.44
CA GLY A 290 -11.90 20.52 -41.14
C GLY A 290 -11.07 20.64 -39.86
N GLU A 291 -10.49 21.82 -39.62
CA GLU A 291 -9.81 22.16 -38.37
C GLU A 291 -10.81 22.29 -37.22
N MET A 292 -11.94 22.99 -37.42
CA MET A 292 -12.99 23.14 -36.42
C MET A 292 -13.63 21.81 -36.03
N ASN A 293 -13.83 20.86 -36.96
CA ASN A 293 -14.33 19.52 -36.67
C ASN A 293 -13.26 18.64 -35.99
N SER A 294 -12.00 18.75 -36.38
CA SER A 294 -10.90 18.05 -35.70
C SER A 294 -10.73 18.56 -34.26
N GLN A 295 -10.82 19.87 -34.03
CA GLN A 295 -10.84 20.46 -32.69
C GLN A 295 -12.05 20.04 -31.87
N ARG A 296 -13.23 19.91 -32.49
CA ARG A 296 -14.43 19.41 -31.82
C ARG A 296 -14.30 17.95 -31.40
N ILE A 297 -13.85 17.08 -32.30
CA ILE A 297 -13.62 15.65 -32.01
C ILE A 297 -12.55 15.47 -30.94
N LEU A 298 -11.47 16.26 -31.00
CA LEU A 298 -10.45 16.28 -29.95
C LEU A 298 -11.07 16.75 -28.62
N SER A 299 -11.82 17.86 -28.59
CA SER A 299 -12.45 18.35 -27.35
C SER A 299 -13.39 17.33 -26.69
N VAL A 300 -14.22 16.64 -27.48
CA VAL A 300 -15.14 15.59 -27.04
C VAL A 300 -14.38 14.36 -26.50
N SER A 301 -13.27 13.99 -27.17
CA SER A 301 -12.37 12.91 -26.72
C SER A 301 -11.66 13.24 -25.40
N TRP A 302 -11.18 14.48 -25.26
CA TRP A 302 -10.56 14.99 -24.03
C TRP A 302 -11.55 15.05 -22.86
N GLU A 303 -12.77 15.53 -23.10
CA GLU A 303 -13.84 15.55 -22.09
C GLU A 303 -14.24 14.14 -21.64
N SER A 304 -14.30 13.17 -22.57
CA SER A 304 -14.58 11.77 -22.25
C SER A 304 -13.45 11.11 -21.44
N THR A 305 -12.20 11.43 -21.75
CA THR A 305 -11.06 10.87 -21.01
C THR A 305 -10.91 11.51 -19.63
N ALA A 306 -11.24 12.80 -19.50
CA ALA A 306 -11.35 13.50 -18.22
C ALA A 306 -12.45 12.94 -17.30
N ALA A 307 -13.64 12.68 -17.86
CA ALA A 307 -14.73 12.02 -17.14
C ALA A 307 -14.32 10.62 -16.66
N LEU A 308 -13.62 9.85 -17.51
CA LEU A 308 -13.09 8.53 -17.16
C LEU A 308 -12.03 8.59 -16.04
N SER A 309 -11.16 9.60 -16.04
CA SER A 309 -10.16 9.81 -14.98
C SER A 309 -10.82 10.06 -13.62
N LEU A 310 -11.84 10.92 -13.57
CA LEU A 310 -12.61 11.15 -12.34
C LEU A 310 -13.36 9.89 -11.90
N ALA A 311 -14.04 9.21 -12.83
CA ALA A 311 -14.77 7.98 -12.53
C ALA A 311 -13.84 6.91 -11.95
N THR A 312 -12.66 6.71 -12.55
CA THR A 312 -11.62 5.82 -12.04
C THR A 312 -11.19 6.22 -10.63
N PHE A 313 -10.90 7.50 -10.39
CA PHE A 313 -10.51 7.98 -9.06
C PHE A 313 -11.58 7.68 -8.01
N THR A 314 -12.84 7.99 -8.31
CA THR A 314 -13.94 7.74 -7.38
C THR A 314 -14.22 6.25 -7.17
N SER A 315 -14.07 5.42 -8.21
CA SER A 315 -14.23 3.97 -8.12
C SER A 315 -13.16 3.36 -7.20
N LEU A 316 -11.90 3.79 -7.32
CA LEU A 316 -10.82 3.36 -6.43
C LEU A 316 -11.07 3.78 -4.98
N LEU A 317 -11.64 4.97 -4.74
CA LEU A 317 -12.00 5.41 -3.40
C LEU A 317 -13.15 4.59 -2.80
N ILE A 318 -14.15 4.22 -3.61
CA ILE A 318 -15.25 3.35 -3.20
C ILE A 318 -14.74 1.93 -2.92
N GLU A 319 -13.84 1.42 -3.77
CA GLU A 319 -13.20 0.12 -3.56
C GLU A 319 -12.32 0.11 -2.31
N PHE A 320 -11.60 1.21 -2.04
CA PHE A 320 -10.87 1.40 -0.79
C PHE A 320 -11.80 1.26 0.42
N VAL A 321 -12.97 1.92 0.40
CA VAL A 321 -13.97 1.81 1.48
C VAL A 321 -14.46 0.37 1.63
N ALA A 322 -14.74 -0.34 0.54
CA ALA A 322 -15.15 -1.75 0.59
C ALA A 322 -14.07 -2.64 1.22
N ARG A 323 -12.78 -2.37 0.96
CA ARG A 323 -11.66 -3.10 1.56
C ARG A 323 -11.49 -2.85 3.05
N LEU A 324 -12.03 -1.75 3.59
CA LEU A 324 -12.00 -1.50 5.04
C LEU A 324 -12.81 -2.54 5.81
N ASP A 325 -13.84 -3.15 5.23
CA ASP A 325 -14.60 -4.20 5.93
C ASP A 325 -13.72 -5.42 6.23
N HIS A 326 -12.91 -5.85 5.26
CA HIS A 326 -11.94 -6.92 5.46
C HIS A 326 -10.87 -6.56 6.50
N LEU A 327 -10.44 -5.29 6.52
CA LEU A 327 -9.50 -4.80 7.51
C LEU A 327 -10.11 -4.76 8.92
N VAL A 328 -11.35 -4.30 9.04
CA VAL A 328 -12.12 -4.30 10.30
C VAL A 328 -12.26 -5.72 10.84
N GLU A 329 -12.62 -6.69 9.99
CA GLU A 329 -12.75 -8.09 10.37
C GLU A 329 -11.40 -8.69 10.82
N ALA A 330 -10.31 -8.42 10.10
CA ALA A 330 -8.98 -8.89 10.49
C ALA A 330 -8.55 -8.32 11.86
N VAL A 331 -8.81 -7.02 12.11
CA VAL A 331 -8.53 -6.38 13.40
C VAL A 331 -9.45 -6.94 14.50
N HIS A 332 -10.71 -7.24 14.18
CA HIS A 332 -11.63 -7.86 15.11
C HIS A 332 -11.16 -9.26 15.52
N HIS A 333 -10.78 -10.10 14.57
CA HIS A 333 -10.23 -11.44 14.83
C HIS A 333 -8.95 -11.36 15.69
N LEU A 334 -8.04 -10.43 15.35
CA LEU A 334 -6.86 -10.16 16.17
C LEU A 334 -7.25 -9.78 17.61
N SER A 335 -8.21 -8.88 17.79
CA SER A 335 -8.66 -8.41 19.10
C SER A 335 -9.20 -9.54 19.99
N GLN A 336 -9.96 -10.47 19.39
CA GLN A 336 -10.49 -11.65 20.09
C GLN A 336 -9.36 -12.60 20.51
N MET A 337 -8.45 -12.92 19.58
CA MET A 337 -7.33 -13.83 19.83
C MET A 337 -6.34 -13.26 20.86
N ALA A 338 -6.06 -11.96 20.78
CA ALA A 338 -5.12 -11.27 21.66
C ALA A 338 -5.76 -10.82 22.99
N LYS A 339 -7.07 -11.06 23.16
CA LYS A 339 -7.86 -10.69 24.35
C LYS A 339 -7.77 -9.20 24.68
N PHE A 340 -8.06 -8.36 23.71
CA PHE A 340 -8.12 -6.91 23.90
C PHE A 340 -9.16 -6.55 24.97
N GLN A 341 -8.87 -5.50 25.74
CA GLN A 341 -9.78 -5.02 26.77
C GLN A 341 -10.99 -4.36 26.10
N HIS A 342 -12.19 -4.71 26.54
CA HIS A 342 -13.38 -4.00 26.09
C HIS A 342 -13.43 -2.66 26.81
N GLU A 343 -13.49 -1.57 26.06
CA GLU A 343 -13.75 -0.26 26.64
C GLU A 343 -15.24 -0.19 26.97
N SER A 344 -15.57 -0.35 28.25
CA SER A 344 -16.91 -0.06 28.76
C SER A 344 -17.15 1.44 28.63
N LEU A 345 -18.01 1.84 27.70
CA LEU A 345 -18.52 3.20 27.55
C LEU A 345 -19.12 3.74 28.85
#